data_AF-A0A2S9FUY6-F1
#
_entry.id   AF-A0A2S9FUY6-F1
#
_cell.length_a   1.000
_cell.length_b   1.000
_cell.length_c   1.000
_cell.angle_alpha   90.00
_cell.angle_beta   90.00
_cell.angle_gamma   90.00
#
_symmetry.space_group_name_H-M   'P 1'
#
loop_
_entity.id
_entity.type
_entity.pdbx_description
1 polymer ?
#
loop_
_entity_poly.entity_id
_entity_poly.type
_entity_poly.pdbx_seq_one_letter_code
_entity_poly.pdbx_strand_id
1 'polypeptide(L)'
;AARMLEQAPDPHGGHFVTISTTLVEHANSAVPSALASLTKGGLNAATRALAVEYATRGIRSNAVALGIIRTPMHAPSDYDALGALQ
;
A
#
# COMPACT_ATOMS: atom_id res chain seq x y z
N ALA A 1 6.14 12.01 7.64
CA ALA A 1 6.71 13.15 6.92
C ALA A 1 7.46 14.09 7.86
N ALA A 2 6.81 14.76 8.82
CA ALA A 2 7.46 15.69 9.76
C ALA A 2 8.72 15.11 10.43
N ARG A 3 8.63 13.91 11.03
CA ARG A 3 9.80 13.23 11.63
C ARG A 3 10.94 12.91 10.64
N MET A 4 10.63 12.61 9.37
CA MET A 4 11.66 12.37 8.33
C MET A 4 12.31 13.69 7.86
N LEU A 5 11.58 14.80 7.95
CA LEU A 5 12.13 16.14 7.69
C LEU A 5 12.94 16.65 8.89
N GLU A 6 12.61 16.21 10.11
CA GLU A 6 13.33 16.53 11.35
C GLU A 6 14.62 15.71 11.52
N GLN A 7 14.71 14.53 10.90
CA GLN A 7 15.93 13.75 10.86
C GLN A 7 16.99 14.47 10.02
N ALA A 8 18.26 14.42 10.48
CA ALA A 8 19.36 14.98 9.71
C ALA A 8 19.30 14.44 8.28
N PRO A 9 19.48 15.31 7.25
CA PRO A 9 19.31 14.91 5.86
C PRO A 9 20.18 13.70 5.55
N ASP A 10 19.53 12.57 5.29
CA ASP A 10 20.20 11.36 4.83
C ASP A 10 20.76 11.64 3.43
N PRO A 11 22.06 11.41 3.17
CA PRO A 11 22.65 11.60 1.84
C PRO A 11 22.00 10.73 0.75
N HIS A 12 21.24 9.70 1.12
CA HIS A 12 20.47 8.84 0.22
C HIS A 12 18.98 9.22 0.12
N GLY A 13 18.54 10.27 0.82
CA GLY A 13 17.15 10.73 0.85
C GLY A 13 16.25 9.84 1.70
N GLY A 14 14.93 9.94 1.49
CA GLY A 14 13.93 9.21 2.28
C GLY A 14 12.96 8.40 1.41
N HIS A 15 12.33 7.36 1.97
CA HIS A 15 11.35 6.56 1.25
C HIS A 15 10.06 6.36 2.04
N PHE A 16 8.91 6.53 1.38
CA PHE A 16 7.59 6.18 1.89
C PHE A 16 7.05 4.99 1.08
N VAL A 17 6.74 3.89 1.77
CA VAL A 17 6.18 2.70 1.13
C VAL A 17 4.84 2.40 1.79
N THR A 18 3.77 2.48 1.02
CA THR A 18 2.42 2.19 1.50
C THR A 18 1.94 0.83 1.01
N ILE A 19 1.27 0.09 1.89
CA ILE A 19 0.68 -1.21 1.57
C ILE A 19 -0.79 -1.05 1.17
N SER A 20 -1.05 -1.36 -0.09
CA SER A 20 -2.36 -1.29 -0.74
C SER A 20 -2.85 -2.68 -1.12
N THR A 21 -3.94 -2.75 -1.90
CA THR A 21 -4.50 -3.99 -2.43
C THR A 21 -4.73 -3.88 -3.93
N THR A 22 -4.57 -4.99 -4.64
CA THR A 22 -4.94 -5.11 -6.06
C THR A 22 -6.43 -4.85 -6.30
N LEU A 23 -7.28 -5.06 -5.29
CA LEU A 23 -8.74 -4.86 -5.35
C LEU A 23 -9.17 -3.40 -5.55
N VAL A 24 -8.24 -2.42 -5.44
CA VAL A 24 -8.51 -1.03 -5.83
C VAL A 24 -8.66 -0.91 -7.35
N GLU A 25 -7.86 -1.65 -8.10
CA GLU A 25 -7.78 -1.57 -9.56
C GLU A 25 -8.50 -2.74 -10.23
N HIS A 26 -8.57 -3.89 -9.56
CA HIS A 26 -9.12 -5.14 -10.05
C HIS A 26 -10.16 -5.67 -9.06
N ALA A 27 -11.37 -5.13 -9.11
CA ALA A 27 -12.45 -5.59 -8.24
C ALA A 27 -12.81 -7.06 -8.55
N ASN A 28 -13.07 -7.84 -7.50
CA ASN A 28 -13.49 -9.24 -7.61
C ASN A 28 -14.87 -9.40 -6.99
N SER A 29 -15.86 -9.85 -7.76
CA SER A 29 -17.24 -10.04 -7.28
C SER A 29 -17.37 -11.11 -6.20
N ALA A 30 -16.41 -12.03 -6.08
CA ALA A 30 -16.37 -13.03 -5.03
C ALA A 30 -15.86 -12.48 -3.69
N VAL A 31 -15.33 -11.25 -3.66
CA VAL A 31 -14.72 -10.64 -2.47
C VAL A 31 -15.37 -9.28 -2.17
N PRO A 32 -16.14 -9.13 -1.09
CA PRO A 32 -16.69 -7.84 -0.71
C PRO A 32 -15.57 -6.90 -0.27
N SER A 33 -15.11 -6.04 -1.17
CA SER A 33 -13.90 -5.22 -0.96
C SER A 33 -14.15 -3.72 -0.87
N ALA A 34 -15.39 -3.24 -0.96
CA ALA A 34 -15.69 -1.80 -1.13
C ALA A 34 -14.99 -0.89 -0.09
N LEU A 35 -15.06 -1.24 1.19
CA LEU A 35 -14.41 -0.45 2.25
C LEU A 35 -12.88 -0.55 2.23
N ALA A 36 -12.35 -1.73 1.91
CA ALA A 36 -10.93 -1.93 1.74
C ALA A 36 -10.43 -1.12 0.52
N SER A 37 -11.11 -1.19 -0.62
CA SER A 37 -10.80 -0.44 -1.83
C SER A 37 -10.93 1.08 -1.61
N LEU A 38 -11.91 1.55 -0.82
CA LEU A 38 -12.03 2.97 -0.47
C LEU A 38 -10.80 3.46 0.31
N THR A 39 -10.45 2.76 1.39
CA THR A 39 -9.34 3.16 2.26
C THR A 39 -7.98 2.99 1.58
N LYS A 40 -7.77 1.88 0.87
CA LYS A 40 -6.53 1.61 0.12
C LYS A 40 -6.41 2.45 -1.15
N GLY A 41 -7.51 2.77 -1.81
CA GLY A 41 -7.54 3.70 -2.95
C GLY A 41 -7.18 5.13 -2.52
N GLY A 42 -7.66 5.56 -1.35
CA GLY A 42 -7.23 6.82 -0.74
C GLY A 42 -5.73 6.85 -0.44
N LEU A 43 -5.17 5.73 0.06
CA LEU A 43 -3.72 5.59 0.23
C LEU A 43 -2.96 5.70 -1.10
N ASN A 44 -3.44 5.08 -2.19
CA ASN A 44 -2.81 5.21 -3.51
C ASN A 44 -2.81 6.66 -4.00
N ALA A 45 -3.91 7.39 -3.78
CA ALA A 45 -3.98 8.82 -4.11
C ALA A 45 -2.99 9.65 -3.28
N ALA A 46 -2.92 9.40 -1.97
CA ALA A 46 -1.98 10.07 -1.08
C ALA A 46 -0.52 9.77 -1.46
N THR A 47 -0.19 8.52 -1.80
CA THR A 47 1.14 8.12 -2.24
C THR A 47 1.60 8.94 -3.46
N ARG A 48 0.72 9.13 -4.46
CA ARG A 48 1.02 9.93 -5.65
C ARG A 48 1.22 11.41 -5.31
N ALA A 49 0.36 11.97 -4.46
CA ALA A 49 0.51 13.36 -4.02
C ALA A 49 1.83 13.58 -3.28
N LEU A 50 2.19 12.69 -2.35
CA LEU A 50 3.44 12.75 -1.60
C LEU A 50 4.67 12.59 -2.49
N ALA A 51 4.60 11.77 -3.55
CA ALA A 51 5.71 11.62 -4.49
C ALA A 51 6.04 12.95 -5.17
N VAL A 52 5.03 13.72 -5.57
CA VAL A 52 5.20 15.05 -6.17
C VAL A 52 5.67 16.07 -5.14
N GLU A 53 5.01 16.13 -3.98
CA GLU A 53 5.29 17.13 -2.95
C GLU A 53 6.72 17.01 -2.38
N TYR A 54 7.27 15.80 -2.31
CA TYR A 54 8.58 15.56 -1.71
C TYR A 54 9.70 15.21 -2.68
N ALA A 55 9.44 15.20 -4.00
CA ALA A 55 10.45 14.88 -5.01
C ALA A 55 11.72 15.75 -4.91
N THR A 56 11.54 17.07 -4.75
CA THR A 56 12.66 18.04 -4.64
C THR A 56 13.47 17.89 -3.36
N ARG A 57 12.93 17.17 -2.36
CA ARG A 57 13.57 16.88 -1.09
C ARG A 57 14.29 15.52 -1.11
N GLY A 58 14.38 14.87 -2.28
CA GLY A 58 15.01 13.56 -2.42
C GLY A 58 14.21 12.42 -1.78
N ILE A 59 12.92 12.63 -1.49
CA ILE A 59 12.08 11.61 -0.86
C ILE A 59 11.15 10.99 -1.90
N ARG A 60 11.20 9.65 -2.01
CA ARG A 60 10.39 8.86 -2.95
C ARG A 60 9.20 8.25 -2.22
N SER A 61 8.03 8.26 -2.85
CA SER A 61 6.82 7.65 -2.31
C SER A 61 6.26 6.65 -3.32
N ASN A 62 6.05 5.41 -2.87
CA ASN A 62 5.53 4.32 -3.70
C ASN A 62 4.48 3.51 -2.91
N ALA A 63 3.59 2.85 -3.65
CA ALA A 63 2.59 1.95 -3.09
C ALA A 63 2.82 0.55 -3.66
N VAL A 64 2.67 -0.46 -2.81
CA VAL A 64 2.71 -1.87 -3.21
C VAL A 64 1.31 -2.42 -3.09
N ALA A 65 0.70 -2.77 -4.23
CA ALA A 65 -0.61 -3.41 -4.27
C ALA A 65 -0.44 -4.91 -3.99
N LEU A 66 -0.93 -5.36 -2.85
CA LEU A 66 -0.87 -6.78 -2.48
C LEU A 66 -2.09 -7.53 -2.98
N GLY A 67 -1.86 -8.74 -3.49
CA GLY A 67 -2.86 -9.78 -3.59
C GLY A 67 -2.98 -10.55 -2.27
N ILE A 68 -3.35 -11.82 -2.36
CA ILE A 68 -3.46 -12.71 -1.20
C ILE A 68 -2.06 -13.21 -0.83
N ILE A 69 -1.61 -12.89 0.40
CA ILE A 69 -0.28 -13.24 0.91
C ILE A 69 -0.43 -14.00 2.21
N ARG A 70 0.26 -15.14 2.36
CA ARG A 70 0.30 -15.90 3.62
C ARG A 70 0.91 -15.06 4.74
N THR A 71 0.08 -14.65 5.68
CA THR A 71 0.45 -13.87 6.88
C THR A 71 -0.35 -14.36 8.08
N PRO A 72 0.03 -14.02 9.33
CA PRO A 72 -0.76 -14.36 10.52
C PRO A 72 -2.21 -13.82 10.53
N MET A 73 -2.57 -12.91 9.62
CA MET A 73 -3.95 -12.45 9.43
C MET A 73 -4.87 -13.54 8.86
N HIS A 74 -4.31 -14.55 8.20
CA HIS A 74 -5.04 -15.65 7.59
C HIS A 74 -4.75 -16.93 8.38
N ALA A 75 -5.78 -17.59 8.88
CA ALA A 75 -5.60 -18.87 9.56
C ALA A 75 -5.18 -19.93 8.54
N PRO A 76 -4.39 -20.96 8.93
CA PRO A 76 -4.02 -22.04 8.01
C PRO A 76 -5.22 -22.75 7.35
N SER A 77 -6.37 -22.79 8.04
CA SER A 77 -7.63 -23.31 7.50
C SER A 77 -8.17 -22.52 6.30
N ASP A 78 -7.75 -21.27 6.13
CA ASP A 78 -8.30 -20.36 5.12
C ASP A 78 -7.46 -20.39 3.83
N TYR A 79 -6.29 -21.04 3.83
CA TYR A 79 -5.32 -20.94 2.74
C TYR A 79 -5.84 -21.49 1.41
N ASP A 80 -6.54 -22.62 1.42
CA ASP A 80 -7.09 -23.20 0.19
C ASP A 80 -8.21 -22.32 -0.38
N ALA A 81 -9.10 -21.82 0.49
CA ALA A 81 -10.19 -20.94 0.10
C ALA A 81 -9.69 -19.60 -0.46
N LEU A 82 -8.69 -18.99 0.18
CA LEU A 82 -8.07 -17.76 -0.29
C LEU A 82 -7.23 -18.00 -1.56
N GLY A 83 -6.54 -19.13 -1.67
CA GLY A 83 -5.76 -19.49 -2.87
C GLY A 83 -6.64 -19.63 -4.12
N ALA A 84 -7.89 -20.07 -3.98
CA ALA A 84 -8.85 -20.16 -5.08
C ALA A 84 -9.33 -18.80 -5.63
N LEU A 85 -8.98 -17.69 -4.98
CA LEU A 85 -9.37 -16.32 -5.37
C LEU A 85 -8.25 -15.53 -6.09
N GLN A 86 -7.07 -16.13 -6.28
CA GLN A 86 -5.89 -15.49 -6.88
C GLN A 86 -5.93 -15.45 -8.41
#